data_AF-A0A934YCP5-F1
#
_entry.id   AF-A0A934YCP5-F1
#
_cell.length_a   1.000
_cell.length_b   1.000
_cell.length_c   1.000
_cell.angle_alpha   90.00
_cell.angle_beta   90.00
_cell.angle_gamma   90.00
#
_symmetry.space_group_name_H-M   'P 1'
#
loop_
_entity.id
_entity.type
_entity.pdbx_description
1 polymer ?
#
loop_
_entity_poly.entity_id
_entity_poly.type
_entity_poly.pdbx_seq_one_letter_code
_entity_poly.pdbx_strand_id
1 'polypeptide(L)'
;MSGTSFNAILGIAFLVLGFASVFLMFHLWGYPFDKATRTSAAPKWAMYLHRGIGFAYVIVYVVMMTRMVPRLFTYQVEFPARTVVHIIMGLIIGLILLLKISIIRFFRHLEEWMPFLGTGLLACTVVLLGLSLPFSFKDRVLAKKARGGDVFSAASLDHVKKVLPLAELPKEAPLDKLATATELKRGREVMVTQCVECHDMKTILAKPRSPQDWTHTVERMGEKPALSAPITEQDQWAVTAYLIAISPDLQASAQKKRQQEQEKKKAKAAAVAALAAAGDVEAKAATEVKPLLEKHCTQCHEVTELDEKPPTNAKQVDSLIGRMVDNGLEAPDADIKVIRAYLLKTYGKGVAKDPKEADDDK
;
A
#
# COMPACT_ATOMS: atom_id res chain seq x y z
N MET A 1 24.99 5.60 -19.38
CA MET A 1 23.77 5.09 -18.71
C MET A 1 23.81 5.54 -17.26
N SER A 2 22.81 6.29 -16.79
CA SER A 2 22.71 6.72 -15.40
C SER A 2 22.73 5.51 -14.44
N GLY A 3 23.51 5.58 -13.36
CA GLY A 3 23.78 4.45 -12.45
C GLY A 3 22.53 3.77 -11.88
N THR A 4 21.43 4.51 -11.74
CA THR A 4 20.13 4.00 -11.29
C THR A 4 19.48 3.05 -12.29
N SER A 5 19.63 3.31 -13.59
CA SER A 5 19.06 2.45 -14.65
C SER A 5 19.79 1.11 -14.72
N PHE A 6 21.10 1.12 -14.48
CA PHE A 6 21.94 -0.07 -14.51
C PHE A 6 21.60 -1.03 -13.36
N ASN A 7 21.47 -0.55 -12.12
CA ASN A 7 21.09 -1.39 -10.98
C ASN A 7 19.68 -1.99 -11.12
N ALA A 8 18.74 -1.25 -11.71
CA ALA A 8 17.40 -1.76 -11.99
C ALA A 8 17.41 -2.90 -13.03
N ILE A 9 18.22 -2.75 -14.08
CA ILE A 9 18.41 -3.80 -15.10
C ILE A 9 19.03 -5.05 -14.48
N LEU A 10 20.08 -4.90 -13.67
CA LEU A 10 20.68 -6.02 -12.95
C LEU A 10 19.69 -6.71 -12.03
N GLY A 11 18.89 -5.96 -11.28
CA GLY A 11 17.83 -6.53 -10.43
C GLY A 11 16.81 -7.35 -11.22
N ILE A 12 16.30 -6.82 -12.35
CA ILE A 12 15.36 -7.54 -13.21
C ILE A 12 16.02 -8.80 -13.80
N ALA A 13 17.25 -8.69 -14.30
CA ALA A 13 18.00 -9.84 -14.82
C ALA A 13 18.18 -10.91 -13.74
N PHE A 14 18.50 -10.50 -12.51
CA PHE A 14 18.65 -11.39 -11.36
C PHE A 14 17.37 -12.18 -11.07
N LEU A 15 16.21 -11.53 -11.14
CA LEU A 15 14.90 -12.18 -10.97
C LEU A 15 14.58 -13.16 -12.10
N VAL A 16 14.78 -12.75 -13.36
CA VAL A 16 14.53 -13.60 -14.54
C VAL A 16 15.40 -14.85 -14.48
N LEU A 17 16.69 -14.70 -14.17
CA LEU A 17 17.61 -15.81 -13.98
C LEU A 17 17.18 -16.72 -12.81
N GLY A 18 16.70 -16.14 -11.71
CA GLY A 18 16.15 -16.89 -10.58
C GLY A 18 14.96 -17.76 -10.97
N PHE A 19 13.96 -17.19 -11.66
CA PHE A 19 12.80 -17.93 -12.15
C PHE A 19 13.20 -19.02 -13.15
N ALA A 20 14.04 -18.68 -14.15
CA ALA A 20 14.50 -19.64 -15.14
C ALA A 20 15.27 -20.79 -14.50
N SER A 21 16.13 -20.49 -13.51
CA SER A 21 16.90 -21.49 -12.76
C SER A 21 15.99 -22.44 -11.98
N VAL A 22 15.02 -21.91 -11.22
CA VAL A 22 14.12 -22.73 -10.39
C VAL A 22 13.14 -23.53 -11.24
N PHE A 23 12.59 -22.93 -12.29
CA PHE A 23 11.72 -23.63 -13.24
C PHE A 23 12.46 -24.80 -13.88
N LEU A 24 13.66 -24.55 -14.41
CA LEU A 24 14.46 -25.59 -15.05
C LEU A 24 14.89 -26.67 -14.04
N MET A 25 15.21 -26.29 -12.80
CA MET A 25 15.51 -27.25 -11.73
C MET A 25 14.33 -28.18 -11.45
N PHE A 26 13.10 -27.65 -11.29
CA PHE A 26 11.91 -28.49 -11.09
C PHE A 26 11.61 -29.37 -12.30
N HIS A 27 11.80 -28.86 -13.51
CA HIS A 27 11.66 -29.65 -14.72
C HIS A 27 12.67 -30.81 -14.76
N LEU A 28 13.94 -30.54 -14.46
CA LEU A 28 15.01 -31.55 -14.42
C LEU A 28 14.82 -32.57 -13.29
N TRP A 29 14.20 -32.17 -12.18
CA TRP A 29 13.94 -33.07 -11.06
C TRP A 29 12.85 -34.12 -11.36
N GLY A 30 12.02 -33.88 -12.38
CA GLY A 30 11.03 -34.86 -12.85
C GLY A 30 11.63 -36.07 -13.59
N TYR A 31 12.92 -36.03 -13.95
CA TYR A 31 13.57 -37.15 -14.63
C TYR A 31 14.08 -38.19 -13.62
N PRO A 32 14.01 -39.51 -13.94
CA PRO A 32 14.56 -40.55 -13.09
C PRO A 32 16.03 -40.30 -12.75
N PHE A 33 16.36 -40.43 -11.47
CA PHE A 33 17.72 -40.28 -10.95
C PHE A 33 18.20 -41.61 -10.39
N ASP A 34 19.27 -42.15 -10.97
CA ASP A 34 19.92 -43.35 -10.47
C ASP A 34 20.86 -42.98 -9.31
N LYS A 35 20.48 -43.37 -8.09
CA LYS A 35 21.25 -43.10 -6.87
C LYS A 35 22.59 -43.86 -6.82
N ALA A 36 22.71 -45.00 -7.50
CA ALA A 36 23.93 -45.82 -7.50
C ALA A 36 24.99 -45.21 -8.42
N THR A 37 24.62 -44.83 -9.64
CA THR A 37 25.54 -44.21 -10.61
C THR A 37 25.61 -42.68 -10.49
N ARG A 38 24.71 -42.06 -9.70
CA ARG A 38 24.53 -40.61 -9.57
C ARG A 38 24.32 -39.92 -10.91
N THR A 39 23.59 -40.58 -11.80
CA THR A 39 23.26 -40.05 -13.12
C THR A 39 21.77 -39.79 -13.24
N SER A 40 21.43 -38.68 -13.89
CA SER A 40 20.05 -38.36 -14.25
C SER A 40 19.82 -38.76 -15.69
N ALA A 41 18.62 -39.25 -15.99
CA ALA A 41 18.15 -39.46 -17.37
C ALA A 41 17.85 -38.13 -18.11
N ALA A 42 18.00 -36.98 -17.44
CA ALA A 42 17.75 -35.68 -18.03
C ALA A 42 18.68 -35.36 -19.22
N PRO A 43 18.19 -34.63 -20.24
CA PRO A 43 19.00 -34.20 -21.37
C PRO A 43 20.23 -33.40 -20.92
N LYS A 44 21.42 -33.78 -21.40
CA LYS A 44 22.69 -33.13 -21.03
C LYS A 44 22.69 -31.63 -21.32
N TRP A 45 22.10 -31.20 -22.44
CA TRP A 45 22.00 -29.78 -22.79
C TRP A 45 21.21 -28.97 -21.75
N ALA A 46 20.15 -29.54 -21.18
CA ALA A 46 19.32 -28.89 -20.17
C ALA A 46 20.06 -28.79 -18.82
N MET A 47 20.84 -29.81 -18.46
CA MET A 47 21.74 -29.77 -17.31
C MET A 47 22.83 -28.68 -17.45
N TYR A 48 23.45 -28.57 -18.64
CA TYR A 48 24.41 -27.50 -18.92
C TYR A 48 23.77 -26.12 -18.90
N LEU A 49 22.56 -25.99 -19.46
CA LEU A 49 21.79 -24.75 -19.41
C LEU A 49 21.49 -24.32 -17.97
N HIS A 50 21.01 -25.23 -17.12
CA HIS A 50 20.77 -24.95 -15.70
C HIS A 50 22.04 -24.45 -15.00
N ARG A 51 23.17 -25.11 -15.25
CA ARG A 51 24.46 -24.71 -14.70
C ARG A 51 24.91 -23.34 -15.21
N GLY A 52 24.74 -23.06 -16.50
CA GLY A 52 25.05 -21.77 -17.11
C GLY A 52 24.22 -20.63 -16.52
N ILE A 53 22.91 -20.84 -16.37
CA ILE A 53 21.99 -19.88 -15.71
C ILE A 53 22.41 -19.66 -14.26
N GLY A 54 22.76 -20.73 -13.54
CA GLY A 54 23.26 -20.65 -12.16
C GLY A 54 24.53 -19.80 -12.02
N PHE A 55 25.50 -19.97 -12.93
CA PHE A 55 26.70 -19.12 -12.95
C PHE A 55 26.37 -17.66 -13.27
N ALA A 56 25.52 -17.42 -14.27
CA ALA A 56 25.07 -16.06 -14.60
C ALA A 56 24.40 -15.38 -13.40
N TYR A 57 23.56 -16.11 -12.66
CA TYR A 57 22.91 -15.62 -11.44
C TYR A 57 23.93 -15.23 -10.37
N VAL A 58 24.94 -16.07 -10.11
CA VAL A 58 26.01 -15.76 -9.14
C VAL A 58 26.85 -14.57 -9.59
N ILE A 59 27.20 -14.47 -10.87
CA ILE A 59 27.96 -13.34 -11.41
C ILE A 59 27.19 -12.03 -11.22
N VAL A 60 25.90 -12.01 -11.57
CA VAL A 60 25.05 -10.83 -11.36
C VAL A 60 24.97 -10.46 -9.89
N TYR A 61 24.80 -11.44 -8.98
CA TYR A 61 24.81 -11.22 -7.54
C TYR A 61 26.13 -10.56 -7.08
N VAL A 62 27.27 -11.10 -7.48
CA VAL A 62 28.59 -10.55 -7.10
C VAL A 62 28.76 -9.13 -7.63
N VAL A 63 28.42 -8.87 -8.89
CA VAL A 63 28.48 -7.53 -9.48
C VAL A 63 27.59 -6.54 -8.70
N MET A 64 26.38 -6.96 -8.30
CA MET A 64 25.52 -6.14 -7.44
C MET A 64 26.16 -5.90 -6.07
N MET A 65 26.72 -6.92 -5.43
CA MET A 65 27.37 -6.81 -4.11
C MET A 65 28.57 -5.85 -4.13
N THR A 66 29.40 -5.87 -5.17
CA THR A 66 30.54 -4.93 -5.29
C THR A 66 30.12 -3.46 -5.26
N ARG A 67 28.90 -3.14 -5.69
CA ARG A 67 28.36 -1.78 -5.68
C ARG A 67 27.54 -1.47 -4.44
N MET A 68 26.83 -2.45 -3.90
CA MET A 68 25.90 -2.25 -2.78
C MET A 68 26.57 -2.35 -1.42
N VAL A 69 27.56 -3.22 -1.25
CA VAL A 69 28.24 -3.43 0.04
C VAL A 69 29.04 -2.20 0.49
N PRO A 70 29.82 -1.51 -0.37
CA PRO A 70 30.51 -0.28 0.06
C PRO A 70 29.55 0.78 0.59
N ARG A 71 28.31 0.81 0.06
CA ARG A 71 27.27 1.74 0.50
C ARG A 71 26.84 1.52 1.94
N LEU A 72 26.94 0.30 2.51
CA LEU A 72 26.60 0.07 3.92
C LEU A 72 27.51 0.86 4.86
N PHE A 73 28.78 0.96 4.51
CA PHE A 73 29.79 1.62 5.35
C PHE A 73 29.70 3.15 5.29
N THR A 74 28.93 3.70 4.35
CA THR A 74 28.68 5.15 4.28
C THR A 74 27.49 5.58 5.15
N TYR A 75 26.67 4.65 5.67
CA TYR A 75 25.54 5.00 6.54
C TYR A 75 25.99 5.23 7.98
N GLN A 76 25.81 6.47 8.46
CA GLN A 76 26.09 6.88 9.86
C GLN A 76 24.81 7.06 10.69
N VAL A 77 23.65 6.78 10.13
CA VAL A 77 22.33 6.89 10.77
C VAL A 77 21.63 5.54 10.80
N GLU A 78 20.73 5.35 11.76
CA GLU A 78 19.93 4.13 11.88
C GLU A 78 19.18 3.84 10.58
N PHE A 79 19.30 2.58 10.12
CA PHE A 79 18.69 2.16 8.86
C PHE A 79 17.17 2.14 8.98
N PRO A 80 16.43 2.68 8.00
CA PRO A 80 15.00 2.43 7.89
C PRO A 80 14.72 0.92 7.88
N ALA A 81 13.63 0.48 8.52
CA ALA A 81 13.28 -0.94 8.60
C ALA A 81 13.29 -1.66 7.23
N ARG A 82 12.88 -0.98 6.16
CA ARG A 82 12.98 -1.52 4.79
C ARG A 82 14.41 -1.82 4.38
N THR A 83 15.32 -0.89 4.61
CA THR A 83 16.74 -1.04 4.26
C THR A 83 17.34 -2.18 5.05
N VAL A 84 17.00 -2.31 6.34
CA VAL A 84 17.38 -3.46 7.16
C VAL A 84 16.92 -4.77 6.53
N VAL A 85 15.64 -4.88 6.17
CA VAL A 85 15.10 -6.09 5.51
C VAL A 85 15.80 -6.36 4.17
N HIS A 86 16.07 -5.33 3.37
CA HIS A 86 16.78 -5.47 2.10
C HIS A 86 18.20 -6.02 2.31
N ILE A 87 18.94 -5.48 3.30
CA ILE A 87 20.28 -5.93 3.66
C ILE A 87 20.26 -7.39 4.13
N ILE A 88 19.37 -7.70 5.08
CA ILE A 88 19.21 -9.06 5.59
C ILE A 88 18.92 -10.02 4.44
N MET A 89 18.03 -9.65 3.52
CA MET A 89 17.68 -10.50 2.38
C MET A 89 18.89 -10.71 1.44
N GLY A 90 19.67 -9.66 1.16
CA GLY A 90 20.88 -9.76 0.35
C GLY A 90 21.95 -10.65 0.97
N LEU A 91 22.12 -10.58 2.29
CA LEU A 91 23.04 -11.45 3.05
C LEU A 91 22.56 -12.90 3.09
N ILE A 92 21.26 -13.14 3.31
CA ILE A 92 20.66 -14.48 3.28
C ILE A 92 20.87 -15.13 1.91
N ILE A 93 20.67 -14.40 0.82
CA ILE A 93 20.94 -14.92 -0.54
C ILE A 93 22.40 -15.35 -0.66
N GLY A 94 23.36 -14.53 -0.20
CA GLY A 94 24.79 -14.86 -0.22
C GLY A 94 25.09 -16.11 0.60
N LEU A 95 24.54 -16.21 1.80
CA LEU A 95 24.69 -17.38 2.68
C LEU A 95 24.13 -18.66 2.03
N ILE A 96 22.94 -18.60 1.44
CA ILE A 96 22.34 -19.74 0.76
C ILE A 96 23.18 -20.15 -0.47
N LEU A 97 23.72 -19.19 -1.22
CA LEU A 97 24.63 -19.48 -2.35
C LEU A 97 25.91 -20.19 -1.89
N LEU A 98 26.53 -19.72 -0.80
CA LEU A 98 27.72 -20.37 -0.22
C LEU A 98 27.41 -21.78 0.27
N LEU A 99 26.28 -21.98 0.96
CA LEU A 99 25.79 -23.30 1.37
C LEU A 99 25.58 -24.22 0.17
N LYS A 100 24.91 -23.74 -0.87
CA LYS A 100 24.65 -24.50 -2.11
C LYS A 100 25.96 -24.96 -2.78
N ILE A 101 26.94 -24.05 -2.90
CA ILE A 101 28.26 -24.37 -3.45
C ILE A 101 28.99 -25.39 -2.56
N SER A 102 28.93 -25.23 -1.24
CA SER A 102 29.56 -26.13 -0.28
C SER A 102 28.95 -27.54 -0.30
N ILE A 103 27.62 -27.64 -0.44
CA ILE A 103 26.91 -28.93 -0.56
C ILE A 103 27.35 -29.67 -1.83
N ILE A 104 27.40 -28.99 -2.97
CA ILE A 104 27.84 -29.63 -4.23
C ILE A 104 29.31 -30.06 -4.16
N ARG A 105 30.16 -29.26 -3.49
CA ARG A 105 31.62 -29.47 -3.52
C ARG A 105 32.14 -30.43 -2.46
N PHE A 106 31.55 -30.40 -1.26
CA PHE A 106 32.03 -31.12 -0.08
C PHE A 106 30.97 -32.04 0.53
N PHE A 107 29.71 -31.59 0.62
CA PHE A 107 28.64 -32.30 1.33
C PHE A 107 27.58 -32.90 0.40
N ARG A 108 28.01 -33.66 -0.62
CA ARG A 108 27.11 -34.21 -1.66
C ARG A 108 25.99 -35.12 -1.13
N HIS A 109 26.10 -35.62 0.09
CA HIS A 109 25.03 -36.41 0.73
C HIS A 109 23.78 -35.57 1.04
N LEU A 110 23.88 -34.23 1.08
CA LEU A 110 22.76 -33.31 1.30
C LEU A 110 22.11 -32.81 0.00
N GLU A 111 22.40 -33.44 -1.14
CA GLU A 111 21.90 -33.02 -2.46
C GLU A 111 20.36 -33.01 -2.55
N GLU A 112 19.67 -33.81 -1.74
CA GLU A 112 18.20 -33.83 -1.67
C GLU A 112 17.60 -32.49 -1.17
N TRP A 113 18.38 -31.67 -0.47
CA TRP A 113 17.96 -30.33 -0.01
C TRP A 113 18.05 -29.24 -1.08
N MET A 114 18.65 -29.54 -2.24
CA MET A 114 18.91 -28.57 -3.30
C MET A 114 17.67 -27.83 -3.82
N PRO A 115 16.50 -28.47 -3.99
CA PRO A 115 15.29 -27.79 -4.43
C PRO A 115 14.76 -26.77 -3.41
N PHE A 116 14.88 -27.07 -2.11
CA PHE A 116 14.48 -26.15 -1.05
C PHE A 116 15.39 -24.91 -1.04
N LEU A 117 16.71 -25.09 -1.17
CA LEU A 117 17.65 -23.97 -1.25
C LEU A 117 17.43 -23.13 -2.53
N GLY A 118 17.17 -23.79 -3.67
CA GLY A 118 16.84 -23.10 -4.93
C GLY A 118 15.56 -22.27 -4.84
N THR A 119 14.51 -22.83 -4.24
CA THR A 119 13.23 -22.12 -4.04
C THR A 119 13.38 -21.00 -3.02
N GLY A 120 14.14 -21.21 -1.95
CA GLY A 120 14.49 -20.19 -0.96
C GLY A 120 15.21 -18.99 -1.60
N LEU A 121 16.20 -19.24 -2.47
CA LEU A 121 16.87 -18.17 -3.22
C LEU A 121 15.90 -17.34 -4.06
N LEU A 122 14.97 -17.99 -4.77
CA LEU A 122 13.96 -17.28 -5.56
C LEU A 122 13.03 -16.46 -4.67
N ALA A 123 12.52 -17.04 -3.58
CA ALA A 123 11.67 -16.32 -2.63
C ALA A 123 12.37 -15.08 -2.07
N CYS A 124 13.62 -15.22 -1.64
CA CYS A 124 14.45 -14.10 -1.19
C CYS A 124 14.64 -13.04 -2.28
N THR A 125 14.90 -13.48 -3.52
CA THR A 125 15.07 -12.58 -4.67
C THR A 125 13.80 -11.79 -4.96
N VAL A 126 12.64 -12.44 -4.95
CA VAL A 126 11.33 -11.81 -5.17
C VAL A 126 11.07 -10.74 -4.11
N VAL A 127 11.28 -11.06 -2.83
CA VAL A 127 11.09 -10.10 -1.74
C VAL A 127 12.08 -8.93 -1.87
N LEU A 128 13.35 -9.20 -2.12
CA LEU A 128 14.38 -8.18 -2.28
C LEU A 128 14.05 -7.17 -3.40
N LEU A 129 13.60 -7.68 -4.55
CA LEU A 129 13.14 -6.83 -5.65
C LEU A 129 11.85 -6.09 -5.34
N GLY A 130 10.90 -6.74 -4.67
CA GLY A 130 9.64 -6.13 -4.25
C GLY A 130 9.85 -4.93 -3.33
N LEU A 131 10.91 -4.92 -2.52
CA LEU A 131 11.27 -3.77 -1.68
C LEU A 131 11.95 -2.63 -2.46
N SER A 132 12.53 -2.92 -3.63
CA SER A 132 13.44 -2.01 -4.35
C SER A 132 12.82 -1.37 -5.58
N LEU A 133 12.11 -2.16 -6.40
CA LEU A 133 11.57 -1.73 -7.69
C LEU A 133 10.43 -0.71 -7.60
N PRO A 134 9.44 -0.84 -6.69
CA PRO A 134 8.28 0.05 -6.67
C PRO A 134 8.62 1.54 -6.58
N PHE A 135 9.74 1.90 -5.94
CA PHE A 135 10.16 3.31 -5.79
C PHE A 135 10.79 3.87 -7.05
N SER A 136 11.59 3.06 -7.74
CA SER A 136 12.15 3.42 -9.05
C SER A 136 11.04 3.62 -10.10
N PHE A 137 9.96 2.85 -9.99
CA PHE A 137 8.77 3.03 -10.81
C PHE A 137 7.90 4.20 -10.37
N LYS A 138 7.77 4.46 -9.06
CA LYS A 138 6.98 5.58 -8.54
C LYS A 138 7.49 6.93 -9.03
N ASP A 139 8.80 7.14 -9.08
CA ASP A 139 9.39 8.35 -9.69
C ASP A 139 8.98 8.50 -11.16
N ARG A 140 9.08 7.43 -11.96
CA ARG A 140 8.64 7.45 -13.37
C ARG A 140 7.13 7.69 -13.52
N VAL A 141 6.31 7.16 -12.60
CA VAL A 141 4.85 7.36 -12.61
C VAL A 141 4.50 8.78 -12.22
N LEU A 142 5.17 9.37 -11.22
CA LEU A 142 4.99 10.78 -10.88
C LEU A 142 5.43 11.68 -12.04
N ALA A 143 6.56 11.37 -12.66
CA ALA A 143 7.03 12.09 -13.84
C ALA A 143 5.99 12.06 -14.99
N LYS A 144 5.38 10.90 -15.26
CA LYS A 144 4.32 10.75 -16.28
C LYS A 144 2.97 11.35 -15.91
N LYS A 145 2.75 11.75 -14.66
CA LYS A 145 1.49 12.34 -14.21
C LYS A 145 1.51 13.87 -14.19
N ALA A 146 2.68 14.47 -14.39
CA ALA A 146 2.83 15.91 -14.50
C ALA A 146 2.01 16.50 -15.65
N ARG A 147 1.74 17.81 -15.56
CA ARG A 147 0.92 18.55 -16.54
C ARG A 147 1.42 18.29 -17.95
N GLY A 148 0.54 17.79 -18.83
CA GLY A 148 0.91 17.42 -20.20
C GLY A 148 1.40 15.97 -20.37
N GLY A 149 1.31 15.13 -19.33
CA GLY A 149 1.62 13.68 -19.40
C GLY A 149 3.09 13.33 -19.17
N ASP A 150 3.95 14.33 -18.99
CA ASP A 150 5.36 14.17 -18.62
C ASP A 150 5.90 15.48 -18.03
N VAL A 151 6.81 15.39 -17.04
CA VAL A 151 7.48 16.56 -16.41
C VAL A 151 8.30 17.34 -17.43
N PHE A 152 8.73 16.67 -18.50
CA PHE A 152 9.51 17.26 -19.58
C PHE A 152 8.66 17.78 -20.74
N SER A 153 7.33 17.70 -20.65
CA SER A 153 6.42 18.22 -21.68
C SER A 153 6.40 19.75 -21.72
N ALA A 154 6.06 20.33 -22.87
CA ALA A 154 5.99 21.79 -23.04
C ALA A 154 5.08 22.47 -21.99
N ALA A 155 3.93 21.86 -21.68
CA ALA A 155 2.99 22.37 -20.68
C ALA A 155 3.58 22.39 -19.25
N SER A 156 4.39 21.38 -18.89
CA SER A 156 5.09 21.37 -17.61
C SER A 156 6.22 22.40 -17.58
N LEU A 157 6.99 22.53 -18.66
CA LEU A 157 8.05 23.53 -18.75
C LEU A 157 7.51 24.96 -18.64
N ASP A 158 6.42 25.27 -19.35
CA ASP A 158 5.77 26.58 -19.27
C ASP A 158 5.21 26.88 -17.89
N HIS A 159 4.73 25.85 -17.18
CA HIS A 159 4.31 26.00 -15.81
C HIS A 159 5.49 26.30 -14.88
N VAL A 160 6.59 25.56 -15.00
CA VAL A 160 7.80 25.78 -14.22
C VAL A 160 8.32 27.21 -14.47
N LYS A 161 8.40 27.66 -15.73
CA LYS A 161 8.80 29.05 -16.07
C LYS A 161 7.99 30.11 -15.32
N LYS A 162 6.68 29.89 -15.14
CA LYS A 162 5.80 30.83 -14.44
C LYS A 162 5.97 30.79 -12.91
N VAL A 163 6.32 29.64 -12.36
CA VAL A 163 6.37 29.41 -10.90
C VAL A 163 7.78 29.60 -10.34
N LEU A 164 8.82 29.37 -11.13
CA LEU A 164 10.20 29.47 -10.69
C LEU A 164 10.60 30.85 -10.14
N PRO A 165 10.09 31.99 -10.65
CA PRO A 165 10.32 33.30 -10.04
C PRO A 165 9.81 33.41 -8.60
N LEU A 166 8.79 32.61 -8.22
CA LEU A 166 8.27 32.56 -6.87
C LEU A 166 9.16 31.74 -5.93
N ALA A 167 10.16 31.02 -6.43
CA ALA A 167 11.03 30.14 -5.64
C ALA A 167 12.13 30.89 -4.88
N GLU A 168 12.28 32.21 -5.10
CA GLU A 168 13.29 33.05 -4.42
C GLU A 168 14.72 32.49 -4.55
N LEU A 169 15.05 31.91 -5.70
CA LEU A 169 16.41 31.50 -6.01
C LEU A 169 17.36 32.72 -6.05
N PRO A 170 18.67 32.53 -5.79
CA PRO A 170 19.67 33.60 -5.90
C PRO A 170 19.62 34.31 -7.27
N LYS A 171 20.03 35.59 -7.31
CA LYS A 171 19.95 36.42 -8.54
C LYS A 171 20.80 35.86 -9.67
N GLU A 172 21.82 35.09 -9.33
CA GLU A 172 22.76 34.43 -10.23
C GLU A 172 22.15 33.20 -10.92
N ALA A 173 21.03 32.67 -10.40
CA ALA A 173 20.38 31.49 -10.93
C ALA A 173 19.71 31.77 -12.29
N PRO A 174 20.06 31.04 -13.36
CA PRO A 174 19.52 31.30 -14.69
C PRO A 174 18.12 30.69 -14.84
N LEU A 175 17.09 31.39 -14.35
CA LEU A 175 15.69 30.90 -14.29
C LEU A 175 15.18 30.34 -15.63
N ASP A 176 15.49 31.01 -16.74
CA ASP A 176 15.09 30.57 -18.08
C ASP A 176 15.71 29.22 -18.49
N LYS A 177 16.96 28.97 -18.05
CA LYS A 177 17.66 27.71 -18.33
C LYS A 177 17.13 26.59 -17.44
N LEU A 178 16.85 26.89 -16.18
CA LEU A 178 16.35 25.92 -15.19
C LEU A 178 14.99 25.32 -15.57
N ALA A 179 14.17 26.07 -16.29
CA ALA A 179 12.88 25.61 -16.80
C ALA A 179 12.98 24.94 -18.18
N THR A 180 14.10 24.28 -18.48
CA THR A 180 14.29 23.46 -19.70
C THR A 180 14.29 21.97 -19.38
N ALA A 181 13.94 21.14 -20.36
CA ALA A 181 13.95 19.68 -20.19
C ALA A 181 15.33 19.14 -19.78
N THR A 182 16.41 19.78 -20.24
CA THR A 182 17.78 19.39 -19.89
C THR A 182 18.07 19.62 -18.42
N GLU A 183 17.77 20.82 -17.90
CA GLU A 183 18.00 21.13 -16.48
C GLU A 183 17.05 20.36 -15.56
N LEU A 184 15.79 20.12 -15.96
CA LEU A 184 14.91 19.26 -15.18
C LEU A 184 15.40 17.80 -15.12
N LYS A 185 16.03 17.29 -16.18
CA LYS A 185 16.66 15.96 -16.16
C LYS A 185 17.88 15.94 -15.23
N ARG A 186 18.69 16.99 -15.25
CA ARG A 186 19.80 17.18 -14.31
C ARG A 186 19.29 17.21 -12.86
N GLY A 187 18.25 17.98 -12.59
CA GLY A 187 17.61 18.04 -11.27
C GLY A 187 17.06 16.69 -10.81
N ARG A 188 16.42 15.94 -11.70
CA ARG A 188 15.99 14.56 -11.42
C ARG A 188 17.18 13.66 -11.09
N GLU A 189 18.28 13.79 -11.82
CA GLU A 189 19.49 13.02 -11.57
C GLU A 189 20.04 13.30 -10.18
N VAL A 190 20.24 14.57 -9.82
CA VAL A 190 20.66 15.00 -8.47
C VAL A 190 19.75 14.43 -7.39
N MET A 191 18.43 14.49 -7.59
CA MET A 191 17.47 13.92 -6.63
C MET A 191 17.68 12.41 -6.44
N VAL A 192 17.89 11.64 -7.52
CA VAL A 192 18.00 10.17 -7.43
C VAL A 192 19.41 9.66 -7.14
N THR A 193 20.44 10.51 -7.20
CA THR A 193 21.82 10.13 -6.91
C THR A 193 22.29 10.68 -5.57
N GLN A 194 22.06 11.96 -5.29
CA GLN A 194 22.60 12.66 -4.10
C GLN A 194 21.57 12.78 -2.98
N CYS A 195 20.33 13.21 -3.25
CA CYS A 195 19.34 13.40 -2.17
C CYS A 195 18.94 12.07 -1.49
N VAL A 196 19.01 10.96 -2.24
CA VAL A 196 18.67 9.63 -1.71
C VAL A 196 19.79 8.92 -0.95
N GLU A 197 20.96 9.55 -0.81
CA GLU A 197 22.06 8.99 -0.01
C GLU A 197 21.67 8.92 1.47
N CYS A 198 21.05 9.98 1.99
CA CYS A 198 20.67 10.10 3.40
C CYS A 198 19.18 9.87 3.67
N HIS A 199 18.30 10.11 2.69
CA HIS A 199 16.84 10.00 2.86
C HIS A 199 16.22 9.11 1.80
N ASP A 200 15.12 8.41 2.10
CA ASP A 200 14.40 7.71 1.04
C ASP A 200 13.56 8.67 0.18
N MET A 201 13.31 8.30 -1.08
CA MET A 201 12.49 9.10 -2.01
C MET A 201 11.09 9.41 -1.46
N LYS A 202 10.54 8.49 -0.64
CA LYS A 202 9.22 8.68 -0.04
C LYS A 202 9.25 9.83 0.96
N THR A 203 10.32 9.95 1.74
CA THR A 203 10.55 10.98 2.74
C THR A 203 10.75 12.33 2.07
N ILE A 204 11.57 12.37 1.00
CA ILE A 204 11.78 13.59 0.20
C ILE A 204 10.43 14.10 -0.32
N LEU A 205 9.63 13.22 -0.91
CA LEU A 205 8.35 13.57 -1.54
C LEU A 205 7.14 13.49 -0.59
N ALA A 206 7.34 13.32 0.72
CA ALA A 206 6.26 13.06 1.67
C ALA A 206 5.37 14.28 1.90
N LYS A 207 5.98 15.46 1.95
CA LYS A 207 5.31 16.72 2.27
C LYS A 207 5.27 17.59 1.01
N PRO A 208 4.09 17.95 0.50
CA PRO A 208 3.98 18.98 -0.53
C PRO A 208 4.51 20.30 0.03
N ARG A 209 5.22 21.06 -0.80
CA ARG A 209 5.86 22.32 -0.41
C ARG A 209 5.54 23.42 -1.42
N SER A 210 5.66 24.66 -0.99
CA SER A 210 5.71 25.81 -1.89
C SER A 210 7.04 25.81 -2.66
N PRO A 211 7.16 26.60 -3.75
CA PRO A 211 8.44 26.80 -4.43
C PRO A 211 9.55 27.29 -3.50
N GLN A 212 9.27 28.28 -2.65
CA GLN A 212 10.21 28.84 -1.67
C GLN A 212 10.65 27.79 -0.65
N ASP A 213 9.69 27.03 -0.12
CA ASP A 213 9.96 25.95 0.82
C ASP A 213 10.89 24.88 0.23
N TRP A 214 10.82 24.64 -1.08
CA TRP A 214 11.74 23.73 -1.76
C TRP A 214 13.15 24.28 -1.83
N THR A 215 13.31 25.54 -2.24
CA THR A 215 14.61 26.22 -2.27
C THR A 215 15.30 26.13 -0.91
N HIS A 216 14.64 26.58 0.16
CA HIS A 216 15.18 26.50 1.52
C HIS A 216 15.47 25.07 1.99
N THR A 217 14.65 24.10 1.56
CA THR A 217 14.90 22.69 1.91
C THR A 217 16.16 22.19 1.22
N VAL A 218 16.34 22.49 -0.07
CA VAL A 218 17.50 22.05 -0.85
C VAL A 218 18.77 22.74 -0.37
N GLU A 219 18.75 24.05 -0.12
CA GLU A 219 19.88 24.82 0.43
C GLU A 219 20.35 24.22 1.75
N ARG A 220 19.41 24.02 2.70
CA ARG A 220 19.74 23.39 3.99
C ARG A 220 20.31 21.99 3.83
N MET A 221 19.94 21.24 2.79
CA MET A 221 20.54 19.92 2.51
C MET A 221 21.91 20.04 1.84
N GLY A 222 22.12 21.05 0.99
CA GLY A 222 23.42 21.36 0.40
C GLY A 222 24.46 21.80 1.43
N GLU A 223 24.02 22.47 2.51
CA GLU A 223 24.87 22.85 3.64
C GLU A 223 25.22 21.68 4.58
N LYS A 224 24.49 20.55 4.52
CA LYS A 224 24.84 19.40 5.34
C LYS A 224 26.11 18.74 4.81
N PRO A 225 26.94 18.16 5.70
CA PRO A 225 28.08 17.36 5.26
C PRO A 225 27.63 16.30 4.26
N ALA A 226 28.10 16.40 3.02
CA ALA A 226 27.89 15.40 2.01
C ALA A 226 28.85 14.23 2.26
N LEU A 227 28.36 13.00 2.12
CA LEU A 227 29.20 11.79 2.16
C LEU A 227 30.05 11.67 0.89
N SER A 228 29.53 12.20 -0.21
CA SER A 228 30.16 12.29 -1.52
C SER A 228 30.51 13.74 -1.84
N ALA A 229 30.68 14.08 -3.12
CA ALA A 229 30.89 15.46 -3.52
C ALA A 229 29.71 16.35 -3.04
N PRO A 230 29.99 17.54 -2.48
CA PRO A 230 28.94 18.50 -2.12
C PRO A 230 28.01 18.77 -3.30
N ILE A 231 26.72 18.97 -3.03
CA ILE A 231 25.77 19.36 -4.07
C ILE A 231 26.15 20.76 -4.53
N THR A 232 26.58 20.88 -5.78
CA THR A 232 26.98 22.18 -6.35
C THR A 232 25.79 23.13 -6.38
N GLU A 233 26.03 24.44 -6.35
CA GLU A 233 24.93 25.43 -6.42
C GLU A 233 24.03 25.21 -7.66
N GLN A 234 24.65 24.92 -8.80
CA GLN A 234 23.91 24.60 -10.04
C GLN A 234 23.02 23.36 -9.89
N ASP A 235 23.53 22.33 -9.21
CA ASP A 235 22.76 21.10 -8.94
C ASP A 235 21.63 21.36 -7.93
N GLN A 236 21.85 22.22 -6.95
CA GLN A 236 20.81 22.68 -6.00
C GLN A 236 19.69 23.43 -6.74
N TRP A 237 20.02 24.30 -7.68
CA TRP A 237 19.01 25.01 -8.47
C TRP A 237 18.25 24.07 -9.41
N ALA A 238 18.96 23.17 -10.08
CA ALA A 238 18.36 22.19 -10.98
C ALA A 238 17.40 21.25 -10.24
N VAL A 239 17.79 20.71 -9.07
CA VAL A 239 16.93 19.83 -8.28
C VAL A 239 15.73 20.59 -7.70
N THR A 240 15.90 21.85 -7.31
CA THR A 240 14.80 22.71 -6.87
C THR A 240 13.76 22.90 -7.98
N ALA A 241 14.21 23.23 -9.20
CA ALA A 241 13.34 23.36 -10.36
C ALA A 241 12.58 22.06 -10.66
N TYR A 242 13.25 20.90 -10.57
CA TYR A 242 12.61 19.59 -10.73
C TYR A 242 11.56 19.29 -9.64
N LEU A 243 11.87 19.57 -8.37
CA LEU A 243 10.95 19.36 -7.25
C LEU A 243 9.69 20.25 -7.38
N ILE A 244 9.86 21.50 -7.83
CA ILE A 244 8.75 22.39 -8.16
C ILE A 244 7.90 21.81 -9.30
N ALA A 245 8.53 21.28 -10.35
CA ALA A 245 7.82 20.70 -11.49
C ALA A 245 6.89 19.54 -11.10
N ILE A 246 7.29 18.71 -10.13
CA ILE A 246 6.47 17.57 -9.64
C ILE A 246 5.54 17.93 -8.48
N SER A 247 5.60 19.15 -7.95
CA SER A 247 4.87 19.56 -6.74
C SER A 247 3.35 19.68 -6.86
N PRO A 248 2.78 20.19 -7.96
CA PRO A 248 1.32 20.26 -8.11
C PRO A 248 0.64 18.89 -7.92
N ASP A 249 1.26 17.82 -8.40
CA ASP A 249 0.74 16.46 -8.26
C ASP A 249 0.87 15.93 -6.82
N LEU A 250 1.94 16.33 -6.13
CA LEU A 250 2.09 16.03 -4.70
C LEU A 250 1.00 16.72 -3.88
N GLN A 251 0.68 17.98 -4.20
CA GLN A 251 -0.39 18.73 -3.55
C GLN A 251 -1.76 18.12 -3.83
N ALA A 252 -2.08 17.80 -5.08
CA ALA A 252 -3.36 17.15 -5.44
C ALA A 252 -3.51 15.77 -4.78
N SER A 253 -2.45 14.96 -4.78
CA SER A 253 -2.44 13.64 -4.13
C SER A 253 -2.60 13.75 -2.61
N ALA A 254 -1.97 14.74 -1.98
CA ALA A 254 -2.09 14.98 -0.55
C ALA A 254 -3.49 15.48 -0.15
N GLN A 255 -4.10 16.36 -0.95
CA GLN A 255 -5.48 16.83 -0.73
C GLN A 255 -6.47 15.65 -0.79
N LYS A 256 -6.37 14.80 -1.83
CA LYS A 256 -7.21 13.61 -1.97
C LYS A 256 -7.07 12.65 -0.77
N LYS A 257 -5.83 12.42 -0.32
CA LYS A 257 -5.57 11.58 0.86
C LYS A 257 -6.20 12.15 2.13
N ARG A 258 -6.11 13.48 2.35
CA ARG A 258 -6.74 14.16 3.49
C ARG A 258 -8.26 14.02 3.47
N GLN A 259 -8.88 14.16 2.30
CA GLN A 259 -10.33 13.96 2.12
C GLN A 259 -10.74 12.53 2.51
N GLN A 260 -10.04 11.51 1.99
CA GLN A 260 -10.30 10.11 2.33
C GLN A 260 -10.14 9.80 3.83
N GLU A 261 -9.12 10.37 4.48
CA GLU A 261 -8.93 10.22 5.93
C GLU A 261 -10.06 10.89 6.73
N GLN A 262 -10.54 12.06 6.30
CA GLN A 262 -11.67 12.75 6.91
C GLN A 262 -12.97 11.96 6.73
N GLU A 263 -13.23 11.42 5.54
CA GLU A 263 -14.38 10.54 5.27
C GLU A 263 -14.35 9.30 6.15
N LYS A 264 -13.19 8.64 6.28
CA LYS A 264 -13.02 7.47 7.15
C LYS A 264 -13.26 7.82 8.62
N LYS A 265 -12.81 8.99 9.09
CA LYS A 265 -13.09 9.47 10.46
C LYS A 265 -14.58 9.74 10.66
N LYS A 266 -15.24 10.39 9.71
CA LYS A 266 -16.69 10.64 9.74
C LYS A 266 -17.49 9.33 9.77
N ALA A 267 -17.14 8.37 8.92
CA ALA A 267 -17.78 7.05 8.88
C ALA A 267 -17.62 6.29 10.21
N LYS A 268 -16.43 6.31 10.80
CA LYS A 268 -16.19 5.72 12.12
C LYS A 268 -17.00 6.41 13.23
N ALA A 269 -17.05 7.74 13.23
CA ALA A 269 -17.83 8.50 14.21
C ALA A 269 -19.34 8.21 14.08
N ALA A 270 -19.86 8.13 12.85
CA ALA A 270 -21.24 7.78 12.59
C ALA A 270 -21.59 6.35 13.05
N ALA A 271 -20.69 5.38 12.83
CA ALA A 271 -20.88 4.02 13.32
C ALA A 271 -20.92 3.94 14.86
N VAL A 272 -20.03 4.66 15.54
CA VAL A 272 -20.01 4.72 17.02
C VAL A 272 -21.30 5.36 17.56
N ALA A 273 -21.76 6.45 16.95
CA ALA A 273 -23.00 7.12 17.35
C ALA A 273 -24.24 6.22 17.15
N ALA A 274 -24.28 5.44 16.06
CA ALA A 274 -25.38 4.51 15.79
C ALA A 274 -25.43 3.36 16.82
N LEU A 275 -24.29 2.82 17.24
CA LEU A 275 -24.25 1.80 18.30
C LEU A 275 -24.72 2.35 19.66
N ALA A 276 -24.33 3.58 20.01
CA ALA A 276 -24.76 4.19 21.27
C ALA A 276 -26.28 4.40 21.32
N ALA A 277 -26.88 4.92 20.24
CA ALA A 277 -28.32 5.13 20.15
C ALA A 277 -29.13 3.82 20.21
N ALA A 278 -28.60 2.71 19.70
CA ALA A 278 -29.25 1.40 19.79
C ALA A 278 -29.25 0.86 21.23
N GLY A 279 -28.14 1.03 21.97
CA GLY A 279 -28.04 0.61 23.38
C GLY A 279 -28.98 1.36 24.32
N ASP A 280 -29.17 2.66 24.10
CA ASP A 280 -30.09 3.48 24.90
C ASP A 280 -31.56 3.07 24.70
N VAL A 281 -31.94 2.66 23.49
CA VAL A 281 -33.30 2.18 23.18
C VAL A 281 -33.57 0.82 23.83
N GLU A 282 -32.61 -0.10 23.82
CA GLU A 282 -32.75 -1.41 24.46
C GLU A 282 -32.81 -1.31 25.99
N ALA A 283 -32.05 -0.41 26.61
CA ALA A 283 -32.09 -0.16 28.04
C ALA A 283 -33.45 0.41 28.48
N LYS A 284 -33.96 1.43 27.78
CA LYS A 284 -35.27 2.02 28.07
C LYS A 284 -36.43 1.04 27.84
N ALA A 285 -36.33 0.18 26.82
CA ALA A 285 -37.33 -0.87 26.58
C ALA A 285 -37.39 -1.91 27.71
N ALA A 286 -36.33 -2.07 28.50
CA ALA A 286 -36.31 -2.99 29.63
C ALA A 286 -36.92 -2.41 30.92
N THR A 287 -36.92 -1.09 31.10
CA THR A 287 -37.28 -0.44 32.38
C THR A 287 -38.46 0.53 32.29
N GLU A 288 -38.65 1.20 31.17
CA GLU A 288 -39.62 2.29 31.00
C GLU A 288 -40.82 1.90 30.12
N VAL A 289 -40.84 0.69 29.58
CA VAL A 289 -41.83 0.31 28.57
C VAL A 289 -43.26 0.18 29.12
N LYS A 290 -43.44 -0.33 30.35
CA LYS A 290 -44.77 -0.47 30.98
C LYS A 290 -45.51 0.86 31.11
N PRO A 291 -44.92 1.91 31.73
CA PRO A 291 -45.60 3.20 31.82
C PRO A 291 -45.80 3.86 30.44
N LEU A 292 -44.93 3.58 29.45
CA LEU A 292 -45.13 4.09 28.08
C LEU A 292 -46.29 3.39 27.36
N LEU A 293 -46.42 2.07 27.48
CA LEU A 293 -47.56 1.31 26.96
C LEU A 293 -48.86 1.74 27.61
N GLU A 294 -48.88 1.89 28.94
CA GLU A 294 -50.07 2.39 29.63
C GLU A 294 -50.42 3.81 29.18
N LYS A 295 -49.45 4.74 29.20
CA LYS A 295 -49.69 6.15 28.85
C LYS A 295 -50.17 6.34 27.41
N HIS A 296 -49.62 5.59 26.46
CA HIS A 296 -49.86 5.82 25.04
C HIS A 296 -50.87 4.84 24.45
N CYS A 297 -50.80 3.55 24.81
CA CYS A 297 -51.65 2.52 24.20
C CYS A 297 -52.99 2.33 24.91
N THR A 298 -53.22 2.91 26.09
CA THR A 298 -54.55 2.89 26.76
C THR A 298 -55.42 4.11 26.47
N GLN A 299 -54.96 5.00 25.59
CA GLN A 299 -55.71 6.23 25.25
C GLN A 299 -57.05 5.95 24.57
N CYS A 300 -57.21 4.80 23.91
CA CYS A 300 -58.40 4.47 23.12
C CYS A 300 -59.05 3.14 23.52
N HIS A 301 -58.26 2.13 23.88
CA HIS A 301 -58.73 0.81 24.29
C HIS A 301 -57.76 0.20 25.32
N GLU A 302 -58.15 -0.86 26.02
CA GLU A 302 -57.24 -1.48 26.99
C GLU A 302 -56.09 -2.21 26.30
N VAL A 303 -54.93 -2.26 26.98
CA VAL A 303 -53.73 -2.95 26.47
C VAL A 303 -53.85 -4.48 26.54
N THR A 304 -54.87 -4.99 27.23
CA THR A 304 -55.18 -6.43 27.34
C THR A 304 -55.48 -7.07 25.97
N GLU A 305 -56.01 -6.31 25.01
CA GLU A 305 -56.24 -6.77 23.63
C GLU A 305 -54.94 -7.18 22.92
N LEU A 306 -53.80 -6.61 23.32
CA LEU A 306 -52.48 -6.97 22.80
C LEU A 306 -52.08 -8.40 23.21
N ASP A 307 -52.50 -8.84 24.40
CA ASP A 307 -52.25 -10.20 24.90
C ASP A 307 -53.23 -11.20 24.28
N GLU A 308 -54.43 -10.76 23.89
CA GLU A 308 -55.43 -11.61 23.21
C GLU A 308 -55.07 -11.88 21.74
N LYS A 309 -54.51 -10.88 21.03
CA LYS A 309 -54.08 -10.99 19.63
C LYS A 309 -52.65 -10.45 19.42
N PRO A 310 -51.63 -11.16 19.94
CA PRO A 310 -50.26 -10.66 19.92
C PRO A 310 -49.68 -10.64 18.50
N PRO A 311 -48.90 -9.61 18.12
CA PRO A 311 -48.19 -9.59 16.85
C PRO A 311 -47.09 -10.64 16.85
N THR A 312 -47.04 -11.49 15.83
CA THR A 312 -46.16 -12.67 15.82
C THR A 312 -44.78 -12.44 15.21
N ASN A 313 -44.60 -11.34 14.47
CA ASN A 313 -43.37 -11.04 13.75
C ASN A 313 -43.16 -9.53 13.57
N ALA A 314 -41.97 -9.16 13.10
CA ALA A 314 -41.59 -7.76 12.97
C ALA A 314 -42.48 -6.93 12.03
N LYS A 315 -42.94 -7.51 10.92
CA LYS A 315 -43.84 -6.81 9.99
C LYS A 315 -45.20 -6.54 10.63
N GLN A 316 -45.71 -7.48 11.43
CA GLN A 316 -46.97 -7.29 12.16
C GLN A 316 -46.85 -6.26 13.28
N VAL A 317 -45.71 -6.20 13.98
CA VAL A 317 -45.45 -5.13 14.96
C VAL A 317 -45.43 -3.76 14.28
N ASP A 318 -44.73 -3.64 13.15
CA ASP A 318 -44.64 -2.38 12.39
C ASP A 318 -45.99 -1.93 11.85
N SER A 319 -46.76 -2.87 11.30
CA SER A 319 -48.12 -2.61 10.80
C SER A 319 -49.08 -2.24 11.93
N LEU A 320 -48.98 -2.87 13.10
CA LEU A 320 -49.79 -2.54 14.27
C LEU A 320 -49.55 -1.10 14.72
N ILE A 321 -48.28 -0.74 14.95
CA ILE A 321 -47.89 0.62 15.36
C ILE A 321 -48.29 1.64 14.28
N GLY A 322 -48.03 1.33 13.00
CA GLY A 322 -48.41 2.20 11.89
C GLY A 322 -49.91 2.51 11.88
N ARG A 323 -50.75 1.47 11.99
CA ARG A 323 -52.21 1.67 12.08
C ARG A 323 -52.64 2.45 13.31
N MET A 324 -51.98 2.27 14.46
CA MET A 324 -52.28 3.04 15.66
C MET A 324 -51.97 4.53 15.47
N VAL A 325 -50.82 4.85 14.88
CA VAL A 325 -50.44 6.24 14.54
C VAL A 325 -51.41 6.83 13.52
N ASP A 326 -51.73 6.09 12.45
CA ASP A 326 -52.67 6.53 11.41
C ASP A 326 -54.09 6.76 11.97
N ASN A 327 -54.48 5.99 13.00
CA ASN A 327 -55.76 6.12 13.70
C ASN A 327 -55.74 7.14 14.85
N GLY A 328 -54.66 7.93 15.00
CA GLY A 328 -54.62 9.07 15.92
C GLY A 328 -53.86 8.86 17.23
N LEU A 329 -53.00 7.84 17.34
CA LEU A 329 -52.08 7.72 18.47
C LEU A 329 -51.05 8.87 18.49
N GLU A 330 -51.11 9.72 19.51
CA GLU A 330 -50.15 10.81 19.72
C GLU A 330 -49.04 10.39 20.69
N ALA A 331 -47.90 9.94 20.15
CA ALA A 331 -46.71 9.59 20.93
C ALA A 331 -45.41 10.11 20.28
N PRO A 332 -44.40 10.56 21.05
CA PRO A 332 -43.11 10.94 20.50
C PRO A 332 -42.39 9.76 19.81
N ASP A 333 -41.68 10.02 18.71
CA ASP A 333 -40.92 9.00 17.95
C ASP A 333 -39.94 8.17 18.81
N ALA A 334 -39.40 8.78 19.88
CA ALA A 334 -38.52 8.11 20.82
C ALA A 334 -39.26 7.03 21.62
N ASP A 335 -40.49 7.31 22.06
CA ASP A 335 -41.33 6.39 22.83
C ASP A 335 -41.83 5.26 21.94
N ILE A 336 -42.21 5.56 20.70
CA ILE A 336 -42.62 4.57 19.69
C ILE A 336 -41.49 3.56 19.43
N LYS A 337 -40.23 4.02 19.34
CA LYS A 337 -39.08 3.13 19.16
C LYS A 337 -38.85 2.20 20.35
N VAL A 338 -39.04 2.70 21.57
CA VAL A 338 -38.93 1.91 22.81
C VAL A 338 -40.05 0.86 22.88
N ILE A 339 -41.30 1.23 22.57
CA ILE A 339 -42.45 0.31 22.54
C ILE A 339 -42.24 -0.76 21.46
N ARG A 340 -41.82 -0.37 20.25
CA ARG A 340 -41.51 -1.30 19.16
C ARG A 340 -40.44 -2.33 19.55
N ALA A 341 -39.35 -1.87 20.17
CA ALA A 341 -38.26 -2.74 20.62
C ALA A 341 -38.76 -3.77 21.65
N TYR A 342 -39.65 -3.37 22.56
CA TYR A 342 -40.29 -4.28 23.50
C TYR A 342 -41.20 -5.29 22.81
N LEU A 343 -42.10 -4.86 21.91
CA LEU A 343 -43.03 -5.77 21.22
C LEU A 343 -42.30 -6.84 20.42
N LEU A 344 -41.21 -6.46 19.74
CA LEU A 344 -40.34 -7.41 19.02
C LEU A 344 -39.66 -8.41 19.96
N LYS A 345 -39.23 -7.97 21.14
CA LYS A 345 -38.57 -8.82 22.12
C LYS A 345 -39.54 -9.79 22.79
N THR A 346 -40.75 -9.32 23.10
CA THR A 346 -41.77 -10.06 23.84
C THR A 346 -42.54 -11.02 22.94
N TYR A 347 -42.98 -10.56 21.76
CA TYR A 347 -43.88 -11.33 20.89
C TYR A 347 -43.21 -11.78 19.57
N GLY A 348 -42.07 -11.19 19.19
CA GLY A 348 -41.37 -11.53 17.95
C GLY A 348 -40.62 -12.88 17.94
N LYS A 349 -40.79 -13.74 18.95
CA LYS A 349 -40.14 -15.06 19.08
C LYS A 349 -41.07 -16.27 18.82
N GLY A 350 -42.20 -16.09 18.14
CA GLY A 350 -43.01 -17.20 17.63
C GLY A 350 -42.38 -17.84 16.37
N VAL A 351 -41.74 -19.00 16.52
CA VAL A 351 -41.13 -19.79 15.44
C VAL A 351 -42.20 -20.53 14.62
N ALA A 352 -42.10 -20.39 13.28
CA ALA A 352 -42.47 -21.32 12.20
C ALA A 352 -43.73 -22.20 12.34
N LYS A 353 -44.74 -21.88 11.52
CA LYS A 353 -45.44 -22.84 10.65
C LYS A 353 -46.03 -22.10 9.44
N ASP A 354 -45.43 -22.34 8.27
CA ASP A 354 -45.93 -22.03 6.91
C ASP A 354 -47.27 -22.76 6.60
N PRO A 355 -47.88 -22.57 5.41
CA PRO A 355 -48.21 -21.34 4.69
C PRO A 355 -49.69 -21.36 4.24
N LYS A 356 -50.33 -20.21 4.06
CA LYS A 356 -51.48 -20.06 3.14
C LYS A 356 -51.72 -18.58 2.88
N GLU A 357 -50.90 -18.06 1.98
CA GLU A 357 -51.29 -16.95 1.11
C GLU A 357 -52.28 -17.57 0.12
N ALA A 358 -53.56 -17.49 0.47
CA ALA A 358 -54.64 -17.63 -0.48
C ALA A 358 -55.07 -16.21 -0.83
N ASP A 359 -54.92 -15.94 -2.12
CA ASP A 359 -55.70 -15.04 -2.97
C ASP A 359 -56.98 -14.42 -2.40
N ASP A 360 -57.35 -13.32 -3.05
CA ASP A 360 -58.62 -12.59 -3.01
C ASP A 360 -58.59 -11.32 -2.15
N ASP A 361 -58.97 -10.14 -2.63
CA ASP A 361 -59.32 -9.65 -3.96
C ASP A 361 -59.37 -8.11 -3.80
N LYS A 362 -59.28 -7.40 -4.93
CA LYS A 362 -59.87 -6.09 -5.26
C LYS A 362 -60.19 -5.05 -4.17
#